data_AF-A0A7C6V9Y4-F1
#
_entry.id   AF-A0A7C6V9Y4-F1
#
_cell.length_a   1.000
_cell.length_b   1.000
_cell.length_c   1.000
_cell.angle_alpha   90.00
_cell.angle_beta   90.00
_cell.angle_gamma   90.00
#
_symmetry.space_group_name_H-M   'P 1'
#
loop_
_entity.id
_entity.type
_entity.pdbx_description
1 polymer ?
#
loop_
_entity_poly.entity_id
_entity_poly.type
_entity_poly.pdbx_seq_one_letter_code
_entity_poly.pdbx_strand_id
1 'polypeptide(L)'
;MPKKIVITGIGATTPLGGDVPTTWDALLAGVSGTHALTHPWVETYELPVKFAAEALVRPETVLDRPEARRLDPVSQLAVVSA
;
A
#
# COMPACT_ATOMS: atom_id res chain seq x y z
N MET A 1 -3.91 -20.47 -33.64
CA MET A 1 -3.75 -20.73 -32.19
C MET A 1 -3.51 -19.39 -31.50
N PRO A 2 -4.21 -19.07 -30.39
CA PRO A 2 -3.90 -17.88 -29.61
C PRO A 2 -2.49 -17.99 -28.99
N LYS A 3 -1.78 -16.87 -28.86
CA LYS A 3 -0.46 -16.83 -28.20
C LYS A 3 -0.61 -17.17 -26.72
N LYS A 4 0.29 -18.00 -26.17
CA LYS A 4 0.40 -18.24 -24.73
C LYS A 4 1.00 -16.99 -24.06
N ILE A 5 0.26 -16.40 -23.14
CA ILE A 5 0.70 -15.27 -22.30
C ILE A 5 1.02 -15.80 -20.91
N VAL A 6 2.11 -15.30 -20.32
CA VAL A 6 2.58 -15.70 -18.99
C VAL A 6 2.88 -14.45 -18.15
N ILE A 7 2.84 -14.61 -16.83
CA ILE A 7 3.24 -13.57 -15.87
C ILE A 7 4.75 -13.68 -15.67
N THR A 8 5.49 -12.60 -15.91
CA THR A 8 6.96 -12.54 -15.76
C THR A 8 7.42 -11.63 -14.64
N GLY A 9 6.51 -10.89 -14.01
CA GLY A 9 6.80 -9.97 -12.93
C GLY A 9 5.53 -9.63 -12.16
N ILE A 10 5.71 -9.35 -10.87
CA ILE A 10 4.68 -8.88 -9.96
C ILE A 10 5.29 -7.83 -9.04
N GLY A 11 4.50 -6.82 -8.69
CA GLY A 11 4.86 -5.79 -7.74
C GLY A 11 3.63 -5.44 -6.90
N ALA A 12 3.86 -5.10 -5.64
CA ALA A 12 2.79 -4.81 -4.69
C ALA A 12 3.30 -3.92 -3.56
N THR A 13 2.52 -2.91 -3.22
CA THR A 13 2.57 -2.22 -1.92
C THR A 13 1.22 -2.41 -1.23
N THR A 14 1.24 -2.90 0.01
CA THR A 14 0.02 -3.33 0.71
C THR A 14 0.07 -2.95 2.19
N PRO A 15 -1.03 -3.12 2.93
CA PRO A 15 -1.02 -3.02 4.39
C PRO A 15 -0.23 -4.13 5.10
N LEU A 16 0.21 -5.16 4.37
CA LEU A 16 0.98 -6.29 4.90
C LEU A 16 2.49 -6.19 4.60
N GLY A 17 2.88 -5.40 3.60
CA GLY A 17 4.26 -5.33 3.13
C GLY A 17 4.48 -4.21 2.11
N GLY A 18 5.71 -3.70 2.05
CA GLY A 18 6.12 -2.69 1.05
C GLY A 18 6.50 -3.29 -0.30
N ASP A 19 6.63 -4.62 -0.37
CA ASP A 19 6.95 -5.38 -1.57
C ASP A 19 6.21 -6.73 -1.58
N VAL A 20 6.39 -7.49 -2.66
CA VAL A 20 5.74 -8.80 -2.84
C VAL A 20 6.20 -9.83 -1.80
N PRO A 21 7.52 -10.06 -1.57
CA PRO A 21 7.96 -11.04 -0.58
C PRO A 21 7.40 -10.78 0.81
N THR A 22 7.53 -9.54 1.31
CA THR A 22 7.06 -9.17 2.66
C THR A 22 5.55 -9.28 2.78
N THR A 23 4.79 -8.86 1.77
CA THR A 23 3.35 -9.02 1.71
C THR A 23 2.95 -10.50 1.78
N TRP A 24 3.63 -11.36 1.02
CA TRP A 24 3.31 -12.77 0.91
C TRP A 24 3.61 -13.53 2.21
N ASP A 25 4.77 -13.28 2.80
CA ASP A 25 5.17 -13.91 4.07
C ASP A 25 4.22 -13.53 5.21
N ALA A 26 3.86 -12.25 5.31
CA ALA A 26 2.91 -11.76 6.31
C ALA A 26 1.50 -12.36 6.11
N LEU A 27 1.05 -12.48 4.86
CA LEU A 27 -0.23 -13.11 4.53
C LEU A 27 -0.25 -14.57 4.96
N LEU A 28 0.80 -15.35 4.64
CA LEU A 28 0.90 -16.76 5.03
C LEU A 28 1.01 -16.94 6.55
N ALA A 29 1.62 -15.99 7.26
CA ALA A 29 1.69 -15.98 8.71
C ALA A 29 0.38 -15.56 9.39
N GLY A 30 -0.66 -15.17 8.63
CA GLY A 30 -1.94 -14.73 9.18
C GLY A 30 -1.89 -13.36 9.85
N VAL A 31 -0.94 -12.51 9.47
CA VAL A 31 -0.83 -11.15 9.98
C VAL A 31 -2.02 -10.31 9.51
N SER A 32 -2.60 -9.52 10.41
CA SER A 32 -3.61 -8.51 10.06
C SER A 32 -2.94 -7.21 9.63
N GLY A 33 -3.27 -6.71 8.45
CA GLY A 33 -2.87 -5.36 8.01
C GLY A 33 -3.77 -4.24 8.56
N THR A 34 -4.91 -4.59 9.13
CA THR A 34 -5.84 -3.63 9.72
C THR A 34 -5.38 -3.24 11.12
N HIS A 35 -5.37 -1.94 11.39
CA HIS A 35 -4.99 -1.34 12.66
C HIS A 35 -5.86 -0.13 12.98
N ALA A 36 -5.79 0.36 14.23
CA ALA A 36 -6.46 1.58 14.62
C ALA A 36 -5.80 2.79 13.95
N LEU A 37 -6.60 3.72 13.43
CA LEU A 37 -6.11 4.97 12.85
C LEU A 37 -5.60 5.87 13.98
N THR A 38 -4.34 6.29 13.91
CA THR A 38 -3.69 7.14 14.93
C THR A 38 -3.59 8.61 14.53
N HIS A 39 -4.28 9.01 13.47
CA HIS A 39 -4.19 10.38 12.97
C HIS A 39 -5.03 11.35 13.82
N PRO A 40 -4.55 12.58 14.10
CA PRO A 40 -5.28 13.55 14.92
C PRO A 40 -6.69 13.89 14.40
N TRP A 41 -6.88 13.84 13.08
CA TRP A 41 -8.17 14.14 12.46
C TRP A 41 -9.27 13.11 12.80
N VAL A 42 -8.90 11.89 13.21
CA VAL A 42 -9.87 10.87 13.62
C VAL A 42 -10.65 11.33 14.85
N GLU A 43 -9.95 11.92 15.82
CA GLU A 43 -10.54 12.45 17.04
C GLU A 43 -11.22 13.80 16.79
N THR A 44 -10.57 14.72 16.09
CA THR A 44 -11.11 16.06 15.78
C THR A 44 -12.46 16.00 15.08
N TYR A 45 -12.66 15.03 14.19
CA TYR A 45 -13.91 14.86 13.44
C TYR A 45 -14.83 13.78 13.99
N GLU A 46 -14.51 13.22 15.17
CA GLU A 46 -15.28 12.17 15.84
C GLU A 46 -15.73 11.05 14.88
N LEU A 47 -14.79 10.55 14.08
CA LEU A 47 -15.15 9.62 13.02
C LEU A 47 -15.80 8.35 13.58
N PRO A 48 -16.88 7.86 12.96
CA PRO A 48 -17.58 6.67 13.42
C PRO A 48 -16.75 5.39 13.22
N VAL A 49 -15.79 5.42 12.29
CA VAL A 49 -14.86 4.32 11.99
C VAL A 49 -13.45 4.80 12.32
N LYS A 50 -12.74 4.02 13.14
CA LYS A 50 -11.41 4.38 13.69
C LYS A 50 -10.33 3.36 13.37
N PHE A 51 -10.54 2.54 12.35
CA PHE A 51 -9.57 1.54 11.90
C PHE A 51 -9.48 1.55 10.38
N ALA A 52 -8.33 1.18 9.85
CA ALA A 52 -8.10 1.01 8.42
C ALA A 52 -6.94 0.04 8.18
N ALA A 53 -6.76 -0.33 6.92
CA ALA A 53 -5.57 -1.02 6.45
C ALA A 53 -4.82 -0.05 5.52
N GLU A 54 -4.06 0.86 6.12
CA GLU A 54 -3.22 1.81 5.38
C GLU A 54 -2.00 1.07 4.78
N ALA A 55 -1.46 1.56 3.65
CA ALA A 55 -0.23 1.00 3.08
C ALA A 55 0.89 1.03 4.13
N LEU A 56 1.58 -0.11 4.32
CA LEU A 56 2.58 -0.26 5.37
C LEU A 56 3.77 0.68 5.15
N VAL A 57 4.15 0.86 3.88
CA VAL A 57 5.18 1.82 3.45
C VAL A 57 4.50 2.98 2.75
N ARG A 58 4.77 4.19 3.23
CA ARG A 58 4.25 5.42 2.66
C ARG A 58 4.91 5.69 1.29
N PRO A 59 4.15 5.93 0.21
CA PRO A 59 4.73 6.11 -1.11
C PRO A 59 5.68 7.32 -1.19
N GLU A 60 5.41 8.38 -0.42
CA GLU A 60 6.26 9.57 -0.34
C GLU A 60 7.63 9.32 0.32
N THR A 61 7.84 8.17 0.96
CA THR A 61 9.16 7.76 1.48
C THR A 61 9.98 6.97 0.47
N VAL A 62 9.37 6.57 -0.65
CA VAL A 62 10.00 5.80 -1.73
C VAL A 62 10.25 6.68 -2.95
N LEU A 63 9.30 7.55 -3.28
CA LEU A 63 9.38 8.45 -4.43
C LEU A 63 10.17 9.73 -4.12
N ASP A 64 10.85 10.26 -5.13
CA ASP A 64 11.46 11.58 -5.04
C ASP A 64 10.39 12.66 -4.82
N ARG A 65 10.72 13.67 -4.00
CA ARG A 65 9.79 14.74 -3.61
C ARG A 65 9.04 15.41 -4.78
N PRO A 66 9.67 15.73 -5.93
CA PRO A 66 8.95 16.32 -7.06
C PRO A 66 7.88 15.40 -7.64
N GLU A 67 8.14 14.09 -7.69
CA GLU A 67 7.22 13.10 -8.22
C GLU A 67 6.07 12.85 -7.25
N ALA A 68 6.37 12.62 -5.98
CA ALA A 68 5.37 12.47 -4.92
C ALA A 68 4.42 13.68 -4.85
N ARG A 69 4.94 14.91 -5.05
CA ARG A 69 4.09 16.12 -5.02
C ARG A 69 3.15 16.23 -6.22
N ARG A 70 3.48 15.65 -7.37
CA ARG A 70 2.71 15.78 -8.61
C ARG A 70 1.60 14.73 -8.74
N LEU A 71 1.79 13.57 -8.15
CA LEU A 71 0.89 12.42 -8.24
C LEU A 71 -0.09 12.40 -7.06
N ASP A 72 -1.32 11.98 -7.30
CA ASP A 72 -2.24 11.63 -6.22
C ASP A 72 -1.77 10.35 -5.51
N PRO A 73 -2.20 10.08 -4.25
CA PRO A 73 -1.73 8.92 -3.49
C PRO A 73 -1.90 7.57 -4.18
N VAL A 74 -2.97 7.35 -4.96
CA VAL A 74 -3.18 6.07 -5.67
C VAL A 74 -2.18 5.95 -6.82
N SER A 75 -1.96 7.02 -7.58
CA SER A 75 -0.93 7.04 -8.62
C SER A 75 0.47 6.82 -8.05
N GLN A 76 0.77 7.38 -6.88
CA GLN A 76 2.06 7.14 -6.23
C GLN A 76 2.25 5.65 -5.87
N LEU A 77 1.24 5.02 -5.25
CA LEU A 77 1.28 3.59 -4.92
C LEU A 77 1.40 2.72 -6.19
N ALA A 78 0.75 3.12 -7.27
CA ALA A 78 0.85 2.45 -8.56
C ALA A 78 2.27 2.53 -9.14
N VAL A 79 2.92 3.70 -9.09
CA VAL A 79 4.32 3.85 -9.55
C VAL A 79 5.27 3.05 -8.68
N VAL A 80 5.09 3.03 -7.35
CA VAL A 80 5.91 2.24 -6.43
C VAL A 80 5.77 0.73 -6.70
N SER A 81 4.61 0.27 -7.17
CA SER A 81 4.34 -1.15 -7.41
C SER A 81 4.60 -1.62 -8.84
N ALA A 82 4.84 -0.69 -9.78
CA ALA A 82 5.04 -0.99 -11.20
C ALA A 82 6.43 -1.53 -11.49
#